data_AF-A0A366ZT00-F1
#
_entry.id   AF-A0A366ZT00-F1
#
_cell.length_a   1.000
_cell.length_b   1.000
_cell.length_c   1.000
_cell.angle_alpha   90.00
_cell.angle_beta   90.00
_cell.angle_gamma   90.00
#
_symmetry.space_group_name_H-M   'P 1'
#
loop_
_entity.id
_entity.type
_entity.pdbx_description
1 polymer ?
#
loop_
_entity_poly.entity_id
_entity_poly.type
_entity_poly.pdbx_seq_one_letter_code
_entity_poly.pdbx_strand_id
1 'polypeptide(L)'
;MAVGRAGGGRGVTEVPATSGPAAEHGARRRFGFRALLGLVAVLVGAVPFLVLLLLVTRGWTPLAGADQGIADELNRVVRDSPAVLSALRLVTDLGGTGTAVWLLTLATVVLLVRRRRRLALFTTVTGLGLAVLVPVTKALVDRVRPVVEVPVAATPANASFPSGHATTALVTFGTLTLLTLPVVDRRWRPWLLAAASLVAGAVGITRLALGVHFLSDVLAGWAMGAGWLATTTLAFRAWQHDRGVAPREPLDPLEVPPSPVFAADRWLPDGVATARRMALAAAAAWAAATALGLLVTAVASGTWLGRWDRAVPAGLVELRTPLRTSVAEAVGDLAGTRAIVAVSVTTAVLAVALTRRRRPALFVVVATVGEVLLYAAVTAVVDRARPSVADLTDGLPVEASWPSGHVAAATVVYGAAAVLLVSGRGHRWRVLFGVPAAVVLAVGFSRMYVAAHHPTDVLAGLLLGAAWLAAYTRLLLRPGEHPPTPDR
;
A
#
# COMPACT_ATOMS: atom_id res chain seq x y z
N MET A 1 -40.24 -78.75 -11.49
CA MET A 1 -41.51 -78.09 -11.88
C MET A 1 -41.87 -77.08 -10.80
N ALA A 2 -42.30 -75.88 -11.22
CA ALA A 2 -42.79 -74.75 -10.39
C ALA A 2 -41.67 -74.07 -9.55
N VAL A 3 -41.51 -72.75 -9.33
CA VAL A 3 -42.24 -71.46 -9.48
C VAL A 3 -41.10 -70.38 -9.48
N GLY A 4 -41.02 -69.30 -10.26
CA GLY A 4 -41.86 -68.09 -10.31
C GLY A 4 -41.00 -66.82 -10.58
N ARG A 5 -41.51 -65.92 -11.46
CA ARG A 5 -41.49 -64.41 -11.51
C ARG A 5 -40.26 -63.63 -11.01
N ALA A 6 -39.79 -62.51 -11.57
CA ALA A 6 -40.26 -61.43 -12.47
C ALA A 6 -38.99 -60.71 -13.02
N GLY A 7 -38.93 -60.09 -14.21
CA GLY A 7 -39.61 -58.85 -14.58
C GLY A 7 -38.83 -57.61 -14.13
N GLY A 8 -38.04 -56.99 -15.00
CA GLY A 8 -37.28 -55.76 -14.70
C GLY A 8 -36.73 -55.08 -15.96
N GLY A 9 -37.65 -54.60 -16.81
CA GLY A 9 -37.34 -53.85 -18.02
C GLY A 9 -36.77 -52.45 -17.75
N ARG A 10 -35.96 -52.00 -18.71
CA ARG A 10 -35.33 -50.69 -18.85
C ARG A 10 -36.23 -49.52 -18.40
N GLY A 11 -35.82 -48.83 -17.34
CA GLY A 11 -36.27 -47.47 -17.03
C GLY A 11 -35.14 -46.49 -17.30
N VAL A 12 -35.15 -45.86 -18.48
CA VAL A 12 -34.38 -44.64 -18.72
C VAL A 12 -35.07 -43.56 -17.90
N THR A 13 -34.44 -43.11 -16.82
CA THR A 13 -34.88 -41.92 -16.09
C THR A 13 -34.56 -40.70 -16.94
N GLU A 14 -35.52 -40.29 -17.78
CA GLU A 14 -35.57 -38.93 -18.29
C GLU A 14 -35.64 -37.97 -17.09
N VAL A 15 -34.59 -37.18 -16.91
CA VAL A 15 -34.63 -36.01 -16.03
C VAL A 15 -35.52 -34.97 -16.72
N PRO A 16 -36.63 -34.50 -16.12
CA PRO A 16 -37.44 -33.48 -16.77
C PRO A 16 -36.67 -32.16 -16.80
N ALA A 17 -36.25 -31.75 -17.99
CA ALA A 17 -35.83 -30.40 -18.29
C ALA A 17 -37.07 -29.51 -18.38
N THR A 18 -37.59 -29.06 -17.24
CA THR A 18 -38.57 -27.96 -17.21
C THR A 18 -38.18 -26.93 -16.15
N SER A 19 -37.27 -26.04 -16.52
CA SER A 19 -37.26 -24.70 -15.93
C SER A 19 -38.59 -24.03 -16.27
N GLY A 20 -39.60 -24.17 -15.40
CA GLY A 20 -40.95 -23.67 -15.66
C GLY A 20 -40.98 -22.16 -15.97
N PRO A 21 -42.02 -21.66 -16.67
CA PRO A 21 -42.13 -20.27 -17.11
C PRO A 21 -42.02 -19.25 -15.97
N ALA A 22 -42.38 -19.62 -14.73
CA ALA A 22 -42.22 -18.78 -13.55
C ALA A 22 -40.74 -18.57 -13.15
N ALA A 23 -39.88 -19.59 -13.32
CA ALA A 23 -38.44 -19.49 -13.07
C ALA A 23 -37.74 -18.62 -14.13
N GLU A 24 -38.14 -18.76 -15.40
CA GLU A 24 -37.66 -17.89 -16.48
C GLU A 24 -38.12 -16.43 -16.32
N HIS A 25 -39.37 -16.20 -15.91
CA HIS A 25 -39.88 -14.85 -15.61
C HIS A 25 -39.16 -14.23 -14.41
N GLY A 26 -38.85 -15.02 -13.38
CA GLY A 26 -38.06 -14.59 -12.23
C GLY A 26 -36.62 -14.22 -12.61
N ALA A 27 -35.99 -14.99 -13.51
CA ALA A 27 -34.65 -14.72 -14.02
C ALA A 27 -34.62 -13.45 -14.90
N ARG A 28 -35.59 -13.28 -15.81
CA ARG A 28 -35.70 -12.10 -16.69
C ARG A 28 -35.96 -10.82 -15.89
N ARG A 29 -36.81 -10.86 -14.85
CA ARG A 29 -37.05 -9.70 -13.95
C ARG A 29 -35.81 -9.30 -13.15
N ARG A 30 -35.05 -10.28 -12.63
CA ARG A 30 -33.78 -10.02 -11.92
C ARG A 30 -32.70 -9.46 -12.84
N PHE A 31 -32.63 -9.94 -14.08
CA PHE A 31 -31.74 -9.40 -15.11
C PHE A 31 -32.10 -7.94 -15.44
N GLY A 32 -33.38 -7.64 -15.69
CA GLY A 32 -33.84 -6.28 -15.99
C GLY A 32 -33.57 -5.28 -14.86
N PHE A 33 -33.80 -5.68 -13.60
CA PHE A 33 -33.50 -4.85 -12.43
C PHE A 33 -31.99 -4.59 -12.27
N ARG A 34 -31.14 -5.59 -12.50
CA ARG A 34 -29.66 -5.46 -12.43
C ARG A 34 -29.11 -4.61 -13.57
N ALA A 35 -29.65 -4.74 -14.78
CA ALA A 35 -29.30 -3.91 -15.92
C ALA A 35 -29.71 -2.44 -15.69
N LEU A 36 -30.89 -2.21 -15.12
CA LEU A 36 -31.36 -0.87 -14.74
C LEU A 36 -30.47 -0.24 -13.67
N LEU A 37 -30.15 -0.96 -12.60
CA LEU A 37 -29.21 -0.50 -11.57
C LEU A 37 -27.83 -0.15 -12.17
N GLY A 38 -27.39 -0.94 -13.14
CA GLY A 38 -26.16 -0.68 -13.86
C GLY A 38 -26.21 0.59 -14.69
N LEU A 39 -27.27 0.77 -15.47
CA LEU A 39 -27.49 1.98 -16.25
C LEU A 39 -27.55 3.22 -15.36
N VAL A 40 -28.27 3.15 -14.23
CA VAL A 40 -28.34 4.24 -13.25
C VAL A 40 -26.94 4.56 -12.70
N ALA A 41 -26.15 3.56 -12.34
CA ALA A 41 -24.80 3.78 -11.82
C ALA A 41 -23.86 4.44 -12.86
N VAL A 42 -23.98 4.07 -14.13
CA VAL A 42 -23.24 4.70 -15.23
C VAL A 42 -23.69 6.15 -15.43
N LEU A 43 -24.99 6.41 -15.44
CA LEU A 43 -25.56 7.75 -15.61
C LEU A 43 -25.20 8.69 -14.45
N VAL A 44 -25.16 8.19 -13.21
CA VAL A 44 -24.74 8.95 -12.02
C VAL A 44 -23.27 9.40 -12.12
N GLY A 45 -22.42 8.68 -12.85
CA GLY A 45 -21.06 9.13 -13.14
C GLY A 45 -20.97 10.04 -14.38
N ALA A 46 -21.58 9.61 -15.49
CA ALA A 46 -21.43 10.26 -16.78
C ALA A 46 -22.14 11.63 -16.86
N VAL A 47 -23.38 11.74 -16.35
CA VAL A 47 -24.17 12.97 -16.49
C VAL A 47 -23.54 14.13 -15.71
N PRO A 48 -23.18 14.00 -14.42
CA PRO A 48 -22.52 15.09 -13.69
C PRO A 48 -21.17 15.46 -14.30
N PHE A 49 -20.41 14.48 -14.78
CA PHE A 49 -19.14 14.73 -15.47
C PHE A 49 -19.34 15.58 -16.73
N LEU A 50 -20.27 15.21 -17.60
CA LEU A 50 -20.56 15.93 -18.84
C LEU A 50 -21.10 17.34 -18.58
N VAL A 51 -21.96 17.50 -17.56
CA VAL A 51 -22.46 18.83 -17.14
C VAL A 51 -21.29 19.69 -16.65
N LEU A 52 -20.43 19.19 -15.77
CA LEU A 52 -19.27 19.94 -15.29
C LEU A 52 -18.30 20.29 -16.43
N LEU A 53 -18.05 19.34 -17.33
CA LEU A 53 -17.24 19.55 -18.52
C LEU A 53 -17.81 20.69 -19.37
N LEU A 54 -19.13 20.70 -19.62
CA LEU A 54 -19.79 21.76 -20.37
C LEU A 54 -19.69 23.11 -19.66
N LEU A 55 -19.97 23.17 -18.35
CA LEU A 55 -19.92 24.42 -17.59
C LEU A 55 -18.51 25.03 -17.55
N VAL A 56 -17.49 24.17 -17.41
CA VAL A 56 -16.08 24.55 -17.39
C VAL A 56 -15.63 25.03 -18.78
N THR A 57 -15.90 24.25 -19.83
CA THR A 57 -15.49 24.61 -21.21
C THR A 57 -16.22 25.84 -21.75
N ARG A 58 -17.43 26.12 -21.27
CA ARG A 58 -18.18 27.34 -21.60
C ARG A 58 -17.85 28.54 -20.70
N GLY A 59 -17.00 28.37 -19.70
CA GLY A 59 -16.60 29.46 -18.80
C GLY A 59 -17.76 30.05 -17.99
N TRP A 60 -18.68 29.22 -17.49
CA TRP A 60 -19.84 29.70 -16.74
C TRP A 60 -19.40 30.43 -15.46
N THR A 61 -19.65 31.74 -15.41
CA THR A 61 -19.05 32.66 -14.42
C THR A 61 -19.34 32.32 -12.95
N PRO A 62 -20.54 31.83 -12.56
CA PRO A 62 -20.79 31.46 -11.16
C PRO A 62 -19.91 30.28 -10.70
N LEU A 63 -19.70 29.29 -11.57
CA LEU A 63 -18.84 28.16 -11.25
C LEU A 63 -17.37 28.57 -11.18
N ALA A 64 -16.90 29.39 -12.13
CA ALA A 64 -15.53 29.89 -12.13
C ALA A 64 -15.21 30.74 -10.88
N GLY A 65 -16.14 31.60 -10.47
CA GLY A 65 -16.02 32.40 -9.24
C GLY A 65 -15.99 31.54 -7.97
N ALA A 66 -16.87 30.54 -7.88
CA ALA A 66 -16.87 29.60 -6.75
C ALA A 66 -15.59 28.75 -6.70
N ASP A 67 -15.14 28.24 -7.85
CA ASP A 67 -13.90 27.47 -7.98
C ASP A 67 -12.68 28.23 -7.45
N GLN A 68 -12.52 29.48 -7.88
CA GLN A 68 -11.39 30.32 -7.46
C GLN A 68 -11.50 30.71 -5.98
N GLY A 69 -12.66 31.20 -5.54
CA GLY A 69 -12.84 31.64 -4.16
C GLY A 69 -12.62 30.52 -3.12
N ILE A 70 -13.05 29.30 -3.43
CA ILE A 70 -12.82 28.14 -2.56
C ILE A 70 -11.34 27.74 -2.54
N ALA A 71 -10.66 27.77 -3.68
CA ALA A 71 -9.23 27.43 -3.75
C ALA A 71 -8.37 28.42 -2.95
N ASP A 72 -8.64 29.73 -3.09
CA ASP A 72 -7.91 30.78 -2.40
C ASP A 72 -8.10 30.71 -0.88
N GLU A 73 -9.34 30.52 -0.41
CA GLU A 73 -9.63 30.46 1.02
C GLU A 73 -9.00 29.22 1.69
N LEU A 74 -9.06 28.06 1.03
CA LEU A 74 -8.43 26.86 1.56
C LEU A 74 -6.90 26.95 1.55
N ASN A 75 -6.30 27.54 0.50
CA ASN A 75 -4.85 27.71 0.43
C ASN A 75 -4.36 28.68 1.52
N ARG A 76 -5.07 29.77 1.74
CA ARG A 76 -4.80 30.76 2.80
C ARG A 76 -4.73 30.14 4.19
N VAL A 77 -5.60 29.17 4.49
CA VAL A 77 -5.64 28.49 5.79
C VAL A 77 -4.46 27.55 6.00
N VAL A 78 -3.93 26.93 4.94
CA VAL A 78 -2.92 25.85 5.07
C VAL A 78 -1.49 26.30 4.79
N ARG A 79 -1.28 27.40 4.05
CA ARG A 79 0.03 27.82 3.55
C ARG A 79 1.06 28.12 4.66
N ASP A 80 0.61 28.62 5.81
CA ASP A 80 1.49 29.10 6.87
C ASP A 80 1.97 27.98 7.83
N SER A 81 1.51 26.74 7.63
CA SER A 81 1.86 25.60 8.50
C SER A 81 2.58 24.48 7.74
N PRO A 82 3.91 24.37 7.87
CA PRO A 82 4.69 23.30 7.24
C PRO A 82 4.24 21.88 7.62
N ALA A 83 3.79 21.71 8.87
CA ALA A 83 3.27 20.44 9.37
C ALA A 83 1.96 20.04 8.67
N VAL A 84 1.04 20.99 8.49
CA VAL A 84 -0.23 20.76 7.78
C VAL A 84 0.04 20.46 6.31
N LEU A 85 0.92 21.22 5.64
CA LEU A 85 1.30 20.95 4.25
C LEU A 85 1.91 19.55 4.08
N SER A 86 2.75 19.12 5.03
CA SER A 86 3.34 17.79 5.03
C SER A 86 2.28 16.69 5.20
N ALA A 87 1.33 16.89 6.12
CA ALA A 87 0.21 15.96 6.31
C ALA A 87 -0.70 15.88 5.08
N LEU A 88 -1.02 17.03 4.45
CA LEU A 88 -1.82 17.07 3.23
C LEU A 88 -1.12 16.36 2.06
N ARG A 89 0.21 16.53 1.92
CA ARG A 89 1.01 15.80 0.92
C ARG A 89 0.96 14.29 1.17
N LEU A 90 1.11 13.84 2.42
CA LEU A 90 1.02 12.42 2.77
C LEU A 90 -0.34 11.82 2.40
N VAL A 91 -1.44 12.54 2.68
CA VAL A 91 -2.79 12.09 2.33
C VAL A 91 -3.01 12.13 0.82
N THR A 92 -2.56 13.17 0.13
CA THR A 92 -2.74 13.31 -1.32
C THR A 92 -2.02 12.22 -2.10
N ASP A 93 -0.86 11.78 -1.63
CA ASP A 93 -0.07 10.70 -2.24
C ASP A 93 -0.84 9.37 -2.35
N LEU A 94 -1.86 9.15 -1.51
CA LEU A 94 -2.75 7.98 -1.63
C LEU A 94 -3.55 7.98 -2.94
N GLY A 95 -3.81 9.16 -3.51
CA GLY A 95 -4.38 9.32 -4.85
C GLY A 95 -3.34 9.37 -5.96
N GLY A 96 -2.05 9.32 -5.66
CA GLY A 96 -1.00 9.37 -6.68
C GLY A 96 -1.05 8.18 -7.65
N THR A 97 -0.65 8.41 -8.91
CA THR A 97 -0.57 7.35 -9.93
C THR A 97 0.36 6.21 -9.50
N GLY A 98 1.49 6.52 -8.86
CA GLY A 98 2.42 5.51 -8.34
C GLY A 98 1.75 4.59 -7.31
N THR A 99 1.01 5.17 -6.36
CA THR A 99 0.26 4.43 -5.34
C THR A 99 -0.81 3.55 -5.97
N ALA A 100 -1.58 4.07 -6.94
CA ALA A 100 -2.59 3.31 -7.66
C ALA A 100 -1.99 2.12 -8.43
N VAL A 101 -0.90 2.35 -9.18
CA VAL A 101 -0.18 1.30 -9.92
C VAL A 101 0.33 0.22 -8.96
N TRP A 102 0.97 0.61 -7.85
CA TRP A 102 1.47 -0.34 -6.86
C TRP A 102 0.36 -1.18 -6.23
N LEU A 103 -0.72 -0.55 -5.74
CA LEU A 103 -1.84 -1.24 -5.09
C LEU A 103 -2.59 -2.18 -6.05
N LEU A 104 -2.91 -1.73 -7.26
CA LEU A 104 -3.65 -2.53 -8.23
C LEU A 104 -2.81 -3.67 -8.82
N THR A 105 -1.50 -3.46 -8.99
CA THR A 105 -0.57 -4.52 -9.39
C THR A 105 -0.46 -5.56 -8.29
N LEU A 106 -0.28 -5.14 -7.04
CA LEU A 106 -0.24 -6.05 -5.89
C LEU A 106 -1.54 -6.87 -5.78
N ALA A 107 -2.70 -6.22 -5.89
CA ALA A 107 -4.00 -6.91 -5.92
C ALA A 107 -4.10 -7.92 -7.07
N THR A 108 -3.65 -7.54 -8.27
CA THR A 108 -3.64 -8.42 -9.45
C THR A 108 -2.74 -9.64 -9.22
N VAL A 109 -1.52 -9.45 -8.72
CA VAL A 109 -0.58 -10.55 -8.39
C VAL A 109 -1.19 -11.48 -7.34
N VAL A 110 -1.79 -10.92 -6.28
CA VAL A 110 -2.48 -11.71 -5.25
C VAL A 110 -3.60 -12.55 -5.85
N LEU A 111 -4.44 -11.97 -6.71
CA LEU A 111 -5.53 -12.67 -7.38
C LEU A 111 -4.99 -13.78 -8.30
N LEU A 112 -3.93 -13.53 -9.06
CA LEU A 112 -3.28 -14.53 -9.91
C LEU A 112 -2.68 -15.70 -9.10
N VAL A 113 -1.99 -15.40 -7.99
CA VAL A 113 -1.49 -16.39 -7.04
C VAL A 113 -2.64 -17.22 -6.45
N ARG A 114 -3.76 -16.58 -6.13
CA ARG A 114 -5.00 -17.22 -5.68
C ARG A 114 -5.80 -17.90 -6.80
N ARG A 115 -5.27 -17.92 -8.03
CA ARG A 115 -5.88 -18.48 -9.25
C ARG A 115 -7.21 -17.84 -9.65
N ARG A 116 -7.49 -16.62 -9.16
CA ARG A 116 -8.68 -15.81 -9.45
C ARG A 116 -8.46 -14.94 -10.70
N ARG A 117 -8.26 -15.60 -11.85
CA ARG A 117 -7.83 -14.93 -13.09
C ARG A 117 -8.85 -13.91 -13.60
N ARG A 118 -10.14 -14.14 -13.34
CA ARG A 118 -11.21 -13.24 -13.81
C ARG A 118 -11.18 -11.94 -13.02
N LEU A 119 -11.15 -12.01 -11.69
CA LEU A 119 -10.97 -10.83 -10.85
C LEU A 119 -9.66 -10.10 -11.16
N ALA A 120 -8.56 -10.83 -11.42
CA ALA A 120 -7.29 -10.22 -11.83
C ALA A 120 -7.41 -9.43 -13.13
N LEU A 121 -8.12 -9.99 -14.13
CA LEU A 121 -8.41 -9.29 -15.39
C LEU A 121 -9.27 -8.06 -15.15
N PHE A 122 -10.32 -8.15 -14.32
CA PHE A 122 -11.14 -7.00 -13.92
C PHE A 122 -10.28 -5.88 -13.32
N THR A 123 -9.46 -6.19 -12.31
CA THR A 123 -8.57 -5.21 -11.68
C THR A 123 -7.60 -4.59 -12.67
N THR A 124 -7.03 -5.41 -13.57
CA THR A 124 -6.10 -4.94 -14.60
C THR A 124 -6.78 -4.00 -15.58
N VAL A 125 -7.95 -4.36 -16.12
CA VAL A 125 -8.71 -3.53 -17.06
C VAL A 125 -9.15 -2.22 -16.40
N THR A 126 -9.65 -2.28 -15.17
CA THR A 126 -10.04 -1.09 -14.41
C THR A 126 -8.86 -0.15 -14.18
N GLY A 127 -7.67 -0.68 -13.85
CA GLY A 127 -6.45 0.10 -13.68
C GLY A 127 -5.90 0.68 -14.98
N LEU A 128 -5.83 -0.10 -16.05
CA LEU A 128 -5.40 0.38 -17.37
C LEU A 128 -6.34 1.48 -17.90
N GLY A 129 -7.64 1.38 -17.61
CA GLY A 129 -8.59 2.43 -17.92
C GLY A 129 -8.25 3.77 -17.27
N LEU A 130 -7.78 3.79 -16.01
CA LEU A 130 -7.31 5.02 -15.38
C LEU A 130 -6.11 5.63 -16.10
N ALA A 131 -5.17 4.79 -16.53
CA ALA A 131 -3.96 5.21 -17.24
C ALA A 131 -4.26 5.80 -18.62
N VAL A 132 -5.43 5.53 -19.19
CA VAL A 132 -5.89 6.08 -20.47
C VAL A 132 -6.85 7.25 -20.27
N LEU A 133 -7.91 7.07 -19.48
CA LEU A 133 -8.98 8.07 -19.32
C LEU A 133 -8.47 9.39 -18.74
N VAL A 134 -7.62 9.33 -17.71
CA VAL A 134 -7.14 10.56 -17.06
C VAL A 134 -6.25 11.39 -18.00
N PRO A 135 -5.20 10.82 -18.64
CA PRO A 135 -4.37 11.60 -19.56
C PRO A 135 -5.12 12.07 -20.81
N VAL A 136 -5.96 11.22 -21.41
CA VAL A 136 -6.74 11.59 -22.61
C VAL A 136 -7.69 12.73 -22.31
N THR A 137 -8.44 12.67 -21.21
CA THR A 137 -9.38 13.74 -20.86
C THR A 137 -8.64 15.06 -20.59
N LYS A 138 -7.49 14.99 -19.91
CA LYS A 138 -6.66 16.19 -19.67
C LYS A 138 -6.16 16.81 -20.97
N ALA A 139 -5.71 16.00 -21.91
CA ALA A 139 -5.24 16.46 -23.22
C ALA A 139 -6.37 17.08 -24.07
N LEU A 140 -7.61 16.62 -23.89
CA LEU A 140 -8.77 17.16 -24.61
C LEU A 140 -9.31 18.48 -24.03
N VAL A 141 -9.18 18.68 -22.71
CA VAL A 141 -9.76 19.86 -22.03
C VAL A 141 -8.74 20.98 -21.83
N ASP A 142 -7.46 20.67 -21.64
CA ASP A 142 -6.34 21.63 -21.54
C ASP A 142 -6.61 22.81 -20.57
N ARG A 143 -7.30 22.54 -19.45
CA ARG A 143 -7.69 23.57 -18.49
C ARG A 143 -6.48 24.04 -17.67
N VAL A 144 -6.36 25.36 -17.53
CA VAL A 144 -5.37 26.03 -16.67
C VAL A 144 -5.63 25.71 -15.19
N ARG A 145 -4.56 25.61 -14.39
CA ARG A 145 -4.62 25.37 -12.93
C ARG A 145 -4.99 26.64 -12.15
N PRO A 146 -5.44 26.50 -10.88
CA PRO A 146 -5.57 27.65 -9.98
C PRO A 146 -4.25 28.39 -9.84
N VAL A 147 -4.29 29.72 -9.83
CA VAL A 147 -3.14 30.57 -9.51
C VAL A 147 -3.28 30.95 -8.04
N VAL A 148 -2.40 30.42 -7.19
CA VAL A 148 -2.35 30.68 -5.74
C VAL A 148 -0.97 31.23 -5.34
N GLU A 149 -0.90 31.93 -4.21
CA GLU A 149 0.33 32.59 -3.73
C GLU A 149 1.51 31.63 -3.54
N VAL A 150 1.26 30.40 -3.07
CA VAL A 150 2.29 29.37 -2.87
C VAL A 150 1.91 28.07 -3.59
N PRO A 151 2.34 27.89 -4.86
CA PRO A 151 2.12 26.65 -5.59
C PRO A 151 2.94 25.50 -4.96
N VAL A 152 2.25 24.48 -4.46
CA VAL A 152 2.90 23.37 -3.73
C VAL A 152 3.49 22.30 -4.68
N ALA A 153 3.32 22.42 -6.01
CA ALA A 153 3.85 21.44 -6.95
C ALA A 153 4.27 22.07 -8.30
N ALA A 154 5.49 21.76 -8.76
CA ALA A 154 6.02 22.04 -10.10
C ALA A 154 5.38 21.09 -11.14
N THR A 155 4.06 21.17 -11.31
CA THR A 155 3.31 20.37 -12.30
C THR A 155 3.01 21.26 -13.52
N PRO A 156 2.96 20.73 -14.75
CA PRO A 156 2.62 21.53 -15.93
C PRO A 156 1.32 22.32 -15.74
N ALA A 157 1.32 23.58 -16.18
CA ALA A 157 0.28 24.57 -15.90
C ALA A 157 -1.10 24.25 -16.54
N ASN A 158 -1.15 23.36 -17.54
CA ASN A 158 -2.29 23.23 -18.46
C ASN A 158 -3.02 21.86 -18.37
N ALA A 159 -3.21 21.29 -17.18
CA ALA A 159 -3.84 19.96 -17.06
C ALA A 159 -4.63 19.77 -15.75
N SER A 160 -5.50 20.72 -15.42
CA SER A 160 -6.28 20.70 -14.16
C SER A 160 -7.51 19.80 -14.22
N PHE A 161 -8.28 19.81 -15.31
CA PHE A 161 -9.54 19.06 -15.43
C PHE A 161 -9.38 17.70 -16.14
N PRO A 162 -9.94 16.60 -15.60
CA PRO A 162 -10.40 16.42 -14.22
C PRO A 162 -9.24 16.16 -13.26
N SER A 163 -9.51 16.19 -11.95
CA SER A 163 -8.53 15.85 -10.92
C SER A 163 -8.14 14.38 -11.02
N GLY A 164 -6.88 14.15 -11.42
CA GLY A 164 -6.31 12.82 -11.54
C GLY A 164 -6.31 12.07 -10.20
N HIS A 165 -5.83 12.72 -9.13
CA HIS A 165 -5.74 12.11 -7.79
C HIS A 165 -7.11 11.73 -7.21
N ALA A 166 -8.13 12.56 -7.42
CA ALA A 166 -9.49 12.26 -6.98
C ALA A 166 -10.06 11.04 -7.74
N THR A 167 -9.84 10.98 -9.06
CA THR A 167 -10.28 9.87 -9.92
C THR A 167 -9.59 8.56 -9.54
N THR A 168 -8.27 8.57 -9.44
CA THR A 168 -7.44 7.38 -9.14
C THR A 168 -7.71 6.88 -7.73
N ALA A 169 -7.88 7.74 -6.72
CA ALA A 169 -8.24 7.34 -5.37
C ALA A 169 -9.60 6.62 -5.37
N LEU A 170 -10.64 7.22 -5.95
CA LEU A 170 -11.98 6.61 -5.96
C LEU A 170 -11.97 5.24 -6.65
N VAL A 171 -11.36 5.13 -7.83
CA VAL A 171 -11.34 3.86 -8.58
C VAL A 171 -10.46 2.82 -7.89
N THR A 172 -9.29 3.20 -7.35
CA THR A 172 -8.38 2.26 -6.68
C THR A 172 -9.00 1.71 -5.41
N PHE A 173 -9.40 2.58 -4.48
CA PHE A 173 -9.98 2.16 -3.20
C PHE A 173 -11.37 1.55 -3.38
N GLY A 174 -12.14 2.00 -4.37
CA GLY A 174 -13.40 1.37 -4.78
C GLY A 174 -13.19 -0.06 -5.30
N THR A 175 -12.20 -0.27 -6.18
CA THR A 175 -11.84 -1.62 -6.68
C THR A 175 -11.40 -2.54 -5.55
N LEU A 176 -10.50 -2.08 -4.69
CA LEU A 176 -10.04 -2.85 -3.52
C LEU A 176 -11.20 -3.19 -2.57
N THR A 177 -12.11 -2.24 -2.36
CA THR A 177 -13.33 -2.47 -1.58
C THR A 177 -14.20 -3.54 -2.21
N LEU A 178 -14.50 -3.46 -3.51
CA LEU A 178 -15.31 -4.46 -4.21
C LEU A 178 -14.69 -5.87 -4.15
N LEU A 179 -13.36 -5.97 -4.23
CA LEU A 179 -12.64 -7.25 -4.12
C LEU A 179 -12.66 -7.84 -2.70
N THR A 180 -12.73 -7.00 -1.67
CA THR A 180 -12.64 -7.42 -0.26
C THR A 180 -13.99 -7.59 0.41
N LEU A 181 -15.03 -6.90 -0.05
CA LEU A 181 -16.38 -6.92 0.51
C LEU A 181 -17.00 -8.35 0.63
N PRO A 182 -16.75 -9.30 -0.31
CA PRO A 182 -17.24 -10.68 -0.19
C PRO A 182 -16.60 -11.49 0.95
N VAL A 183 -15.39 -11.13 1.38
CA VAL A 183 -14.66 -11.85 2.45
C VAL A 183 -14.77 -11.18 3.83
N VAL A 184 -15.40 -10.01 3.91
CA VAL A 184 -15.60 -9.26 5.14
C VAL A 184 -16.98 -9.54 5.73
N ASP A 185 -17.03 -9.78 7.05
CA ASP A 185 -18.27 -9.96 7.81
C ASP A 185 -19.22 -8.79 7.60
N ARG A 186 -20.53 -9.07 7.53
CA ARG A 186 -21.56 -8.05 7.27
C ARG A 186 -21.49 -6.84 8.21
N ARG A 187 -21.14 -7.04 9.48
CA ARG A 187 -20.98 -5.97 10.48
C ARG A 187 -19.88 -4.95 10.15
N TRP A 188 -18.85 -5.37 9.42
CA TRP A 188 -17.68 -4.54 9.08
C TRP A 188 -17.78 -3.88 7.71
N ARG A 189 -18.73 -4.29 6.88
CA ARG A 189 -18.92 -3.74 5.52
C ARG A 189 -19.18 -2.23 5.50
N PRO A 190 -20.05 -1.66 6.37
CA PRO A 190 -20.26 -0.21 6.40
C PRO A 190 -18.97 0.55 6.73
N TRP A 191 -18.16 0.03 7.66
CA TRP A 191 -16.90 0.63 8.06
C TRP A 191 -15.85 0.58 6.95
N LEU A 192 -15.76 -0.52 6.20
CA LEU A 192 -14.89 -0.62 5.03
C LEU A 192 -15.29 0.39 3.94
N LEU A 193 -16.59 0.51 3.66
CA LEU A 193 -17.11 1.49 2.70
C LEU A 193 -16.84 2.92 3.19
N ALA A 194 -17.09 3.20 4.46
CA ALA A 194 -16.81 4.51 5.05
C ALA A 194 -15.32 4.86 4.98
N ALA A 195 -14.43 3.91 5.25
CA ALA A 195 -12.98 4.12 5.16
C ALA A 195 -12.55 4.42 3.71
N ALA A 196 -13.02 3.66 2.72
CA ALA A 196 -12.70 3.90 1.32
C ALA A 196 -13.23 5.27 0.84
N SER A 197 -14.45 5.63 1.22
CA SER A 197 -15.05 6.93 0.92
C SER A 197 -14.30 8.07 1.60
N LEU A 198 -13.88 7.89 2.86
CA LEU A 198 -13.09 8.87 3.61
C LEU A 198 -11.75 9.12 2.93
N VAL A 199 -11.05 8.08 2.48
CA VAL A 199 -9.78 8.24 1.76
C VAL A 199 -9.99 8.97 0.43
N ALA A 200 -10.97 8.57 -0.38
CA ALA A 200 -11.27 9.24 -1.64
C ALA A 200 -11.68 10.71 -1.46
N GLY A 201 -12.47 11.01 -0.41
CA GLY A 201 -12.88 12.35 -0.02
C GLY A 201 -11.70 13.21 0.45
N ALA A 202 -10.90 12.68 1.38
CA ALA A 202 -9.73 13.37 1.93
C ALA A 202 -8.70 13.68 0.83
N VAL A 203 -8.44 12.74 -0.09
CA VAL A 203 -7.59 12.99 -1.26
C VAL A 203 -8.16 14.14 -2.10
N GLY A 204 -9.46 14.17 -2.39
CA GLY A 204 -10.06 15.26 -3.14
C GLY A 204 -9.89 16.62 -2.45
N ILE A 205 -10.17 16.70 -1.15
CA ILE A 205 -10.01 17.93 -0.34
C ILE A 205 -8.57 18.41 -0.34
N THR A 206 -7.58 17.51 -0.21
CA THR A 206 -6.16 17.91 -0.26
C THR A 206 -5.79 18.60 -1.57
N ARG A 207 -6.43 18.25 -2.71
CA ARG A 207 -6.13 18.89 -4.00
C ARG A 207 -6.62 20.33 -4.07
N LEU A 208 -7.72 20.63 -3.37
CA LEU A 208 -8.25 21.98 -3.22
C LEU A 208 -7.34 22.80 -2.30
N ALA A 209 -7.03 22.26 -1.11
CA ALA A 209 -6.20 22.95 -0.12
C ALA A 209 -4.78 23.25 -0.61
N LEU A 210 -4.19 22.32 -1.37
CA LEU A 210 -2.86 22.52 -1.97
C LEU A 210 -2.88 23.47 -3.20
N GLY A 211 -4.05 24.00 -3.59
CA GLY A 211 -4.18 24.98 -4.67
C GLY A 211 -3.85 24.43 -6.06
N VAL A 212 -3.96 23.12 -6.27
CA VAL A 212 -3.53 22.44 -7.51
C VAL A 212 -4.68 22.06 -8.43
N HIS A 213 -5.92 22.08 -7.92
CA HIS A 213 -7.16 21.77 -8.64
C HIS A 213 -8.31 22.61 -8.10
N PHE A 214 -9.27 22.91 -8.97
CA PHE A 214 -10.55 23.53 -8.61
C PHE A 214 -11.54 22.52 -8.03
N LEU A 215 -12.61 23.00 -7.38
CA LEU A 215 -13.68 22.16 -6.86
C LEU A 215 -14.32 21.34 -7.98
N SER A 216 -14.63 21.99 -9.10
CA SER A 216 -15.19 21.31 -10.27
C SER A 216 -14.28 20.22 -10.85
N ASP A 217 -12.95 20.37 -10.78
CA ASP A 217 -12.01 19.33 -11.22
C ASP A 217 -12.12 18.08 -10.34
N VAL A 218 -12.28 18.27 -9.02
CA VAL A 218 -12.40 17.18 -8.04
C VAL A 218 -13.75 16.47 -8.20
N LEU A 219 -14.85 17.22 -8.30
CA LEU A 219 -16.18 16.67 -8.53
C LEU A 219 -16.25 15.90 -9.85
N ALA A 220 -15.67 16.44 -10.92
CA ALA A 220 -15.59 15.76 -12.21
C ALA A 220 -14.71 14.50 -12.12
N GLY A 221 -13.60 14.56 -11.39
CA GLY A 221 -12.76 13.38 -11.15
C GLY A 221 -13.49 12.26 -10.41
N TRP A 222 -14.27 12.58 -9.39
CA TRP A 222 -15.11 11.60 -8.70
C TRP A 222 -16.22 11.06 -9.60
N ALA A 223 -16.90 11.90 -10.38
CA ALA A 223 -17.95 11.48 -11.31
C ALA A 223 -17.40 10.54 -12.40
N MET A 224 -16.26 10.89 -13.01
CA MET A 224 -15.56 10.05 -13.99
C MET A 224 -15.11 8.73 -13.38
N GLY A 225 -14.51 8.77 -12.18
CA GLY A 225 -14.08 7.58 -11.47
C GLY A 225 -15.24 6.65 -11.13
N ALA A 226 -16.35 7.19 -10.62
CA ALA A 226 -17.55 6.43 -10.30
C ALA A 226 -18.16 5.80 -11.56
N GLY A 227 -18.27 6.56 -12.64
CA GLY A 227 -18.75 6.06 -13.94
C GLY A 227 -17.88 4.93 -14.49
N TRP A 228 -16.56 5.07 -14.44
CA TRP A 228 -15.62 4.04 -14.90
C TRP A 228 -15.69 2.77 -14.04
N LEU A 229 -15.71 2.92 -12.72
CA LEU A 229 -15.81 1.78 -11.80
C LEU A 229 -17.16 1.07 -11.95
N ALA A 230 -18.26 1.80 -12.12
CA ALA A 230 -19.57 1.23 -12.41
C ALA A 230 -19.56 0.46 -13.72
N THR A 231 -19.08 1.08 -14.81
CA THR A 231 -19.03 0.47 -16.15
C THR A 231 -18.23 -0.83 -16.15
N THR A 232 -17.02 -0.82 -15.61
CA THR A 232 -16.15 -2.01 -15.53
C THR A 232 -16.77 -3.11 -14.66
N THR A 233 -17.41 -2.74 -13.54
CA THR A 233 -18.09 -3.69 -12.65
C THR A 233 -19.28 -4.36 -13.36
N LEU A 234 -20.06 -3.58 -14.12
CA LEU A 234 -21.22 -4.09 -14.86
C LEU A 234 -20.81 -4.96 -16.04
N ALA A 235 -19.81 -4.52 -16.82
CA ALA A 235 -19.25 -5.30 -17.91
C ALA A 235 -18.73 -6.65 -17.40
N PHE A 236 -18.03 -6.66 -16.26
CA PHE A 236 -17.56 -7.89 -15.65
C PHE A 236 -18.71 -8.78 -15.15
N ARG A 237 -19.76 -8.20 -14.55
CA ARG A 237 -20.94 -8.95 -14.10
C ARG A 237 -21.72 -9.56 -15.27
N ALA A 238 -21.92 -8.81 -16.35
CA ALA A 238 -22.56 -9.29 -17.58
C ALA A 238 -21.75 -10.46 -18.20
N TRP A 239 -20.43 -10.28 -18.32
CA TRP A 239 -19.52 -11.32 -18.83
C TRP A 239 -19.54 -12.61 -17.99
N GLN A 240 -19.72 -12.51 -16.67
CA GLN A 240 -19.88 -13.69 -15.82
C GLN A 240 -21.21 -14.42 -16.06
N HIS A 241 -22.29 -13.67 -16.31
CA HIS A 241 -23.63 -14.21 -16.50
C HIS A 241 -23.78 -14.94 -17.85
N ASP A 242 -23.28 -14.34 -18.95
CA ASP A 242 -23.41 -14.89 -20.30
C ASP A 242 -22.73 -16.25 -20.50
N ARG A 243 -21.77 -16.60 -19.64
CA ARG A 243 -21.10 -17.91 -19.70
C ARG A 243 -21.82 -19.02 -18.94
N GLY A 244 -23.00 -18.78 -18.36
CA GLY A 244 -23.82 -19.81 -17.68
C GLY A 244 -23.15 -20.49 -16.47
N VAL A 245 -22.07 -19.90 -15.96
CA VAL A 245 -21.26 -20.47 -14.87
C VAL A 245 -21.65 -19.77 -13.58
N ALA A 246 -22.19 -20.51 -12.60
CA ALA A 246 -22.44 -19.99 -11.26
C ALA A 246 -21.22 -19.21 -10.74
N PRO A 247 -21.37 -18.04 -10.06
CA PRO A 247 -20.25 -17.17 -9.72
C PRO A 247 -19.25 -17.85 -8.77
N ARG A 248 -18.24 -18.52 -9.32
CA ARG A 248 -17.13 -19.07 -8.53
C ARG A 248 -16.26 -17.96 -7.93
N GLU A 249 -16.38 -16.74 -8.45
CA GLU A 249 -15.66 -15.53 -8.04
C GLU A 249 -16.66 -14.40 -7.76
N PRO A 250 -17.15 -14.27 -6.52
CA PRO A 250 -18.17 -13.28 -6.19
C PRO A 250 -17.59 -11.87 -6.19
N LEU A 251 -18.27 -10.94 -6.85
CA LEU A 251 -18.17 -9.50 -6.60
C LEU A 251 -19.40 -8.95 -5.87
N ASP A 252 -20.44 -9.76 -5.72
CA ASP A 252 -21.64 -9.40 -4.97
C ASP A 252 -21.50 -9.88 -3.51
N PRO A 253 -21.41 -8.95 -2.54
CA PRO A 253 -21.35 -9.31 -1.12
C PRO A 253 -22.62 -10.00 -0.61
N LEU A 254 -23.75 -9.85 -1.31
CA LEU A 254 -25.02 -10.46 -0.91
C LEU A 254 -25.10 -11.93 -1.32
N GLU A 255 -24.35 -12.34 -2.33
CA GLU A 255 -24.40 -13.71 -2.88
C GLU A 255 -23.47 -14.68 -2.14
N VAL A 256 -22.53 -14.19 -1.32
CA VAL A 256 -21.55 -15.05 -0.64
C VAL A 256 -21.45 -14.79 0.85
N PRO A 257 -21.65 -15.82 1.71
CA PRO A 257 -21.36 -15.73 3.13
C PRO A 257 -19.85 -15.55 3.35
N PRO A 258 -19.44 -14.79 4.40
CA PRO A 258 -18.02 -14.55 4.67
C PRO A 258 -17.27 -15.88 4.80
N SER A 259 -16.19 -16.02 4.05
CA SER A 259 -15.39 -17.23 4.06
C SER A 259 -14.45 -17.23 5.28
N PRO A 260 -14.29 -18.34 6.01
CA PRO A 260 -13.23 -18.51 6.99
C PRO A 260 -11.90 -18.74 6.24
N VAL A 261 -11.37 -17.68 5.62
CA VAL A 261 -10.19 -17.73 4.73
C VAL A 261 -8.90 -18.04 5.50
N PHE A 262 -8.88 -17.79 6.81
CA PHE A 262 -7.69 -17.90 7.64
C PHE A 262 -7.78 -19.12 8.53
N ALA A 263 -6.73 -19.95 8.52
CA ALA A 263 -6.55 -20.97 9.54
C ALA A 263 -6.55 -20.32 10.93
N ALA A 264 -7.11 -21.02 11.93
CA ALA A 264 -7.16 -20.62 13.32
C ALA A 264 -5.75 -20.72 13.98
N ASP A 265 -4.77 -20.11 13.34
CA ASP A 265 -3.41 -20.06 13.81
C ASP A 265 -3.33 -18.98 14.90
N ARG A 266 -2.93 -19.36 16.11
CA ARG A 266 -2.66 -18.40 17.19
C ARG A 266 -1.67 -17.35 16.69
N TRP A 267 -1.95 -16.08 16.99
CA TRP A 267 -1.15 -14.94 16.53
C TRP A 267 0.27 -15.01 17.11
N LEU A 268 0.39 -15.40 18.38
CA LEU A 268 1.65 -15.65 19.07
C LEU A 268 1.69 -17.12 19.53
N PRO A 269 2.81 -17.84 19.34
CA PRO A 269 2.93 -19.24 19.78
C PRO A 269 2.58 -19.43 21.27
N ASP A 270 3.17 -18.62 22.16
CA ASP A 270 2.98 -18.70 23.63
C ASP A 270 2.32 -17.45 24.24
N GLY A 271 1.62 -16.64 23.44
CA GLY A 271 0.92 -15.44 23.92
C GLY A 271 1.81 -14.46 24.71
N VAL A 272 1.48 -14.24 25.98
CA VAL A 272 2.13 -13.27 26.89
C VAL A 272 3.62 -13.58 27.09
N ALA A 273 4.02 -14.85 27.14
CA ALA A 273 5.43 -15.21 27.34
C ALA A 273 6.30 -14.77 26.15
N THR A 274 5.80 -14.95 24.92
CA THR A 274 6.47 -14.45 23.70
C THR A 274 6.53 -12.92 23.71
N ALA A 275 5.42 -12.25 24.06
CA ALA A 275 5.38 -10.79 24.14
C ALA A 275 6.39 -10.24 25.17
N ARG A 276 6.47 -10.84 26.37
CA ARG A 276 7.45 -10.46 27.40
C ARG A 276 8.89 -10.66 26.91
N ARG A 277 9.19 -11.79 26.27
CA ARG A 277 10.54 -12.04 25.71
C ARG A 277 10.89 -11.05 24.61
N MET A 278 9.93 -10.67 23.76
CA MET A 278 10.13 -9.63 22.76
C MET A 278 10.37 -8.25 23.39
N ALA A 279 9.60 -7.90 24.43
CA ALA A 279 9.79 -6.64 25.16
C ALA A 279 11.17 -6.59 25.84
N LEU A 280 11.62 -7.69 26.46
CA LEU A 280 12.96 -7.79 27.04
C LEU A 280 14.05 -7.68 25.97
N ALA A 281 13.88 -8.35 24.83
CA ALA A 281 14.84 -8.25 23.72
C ALA A 281 14.90 -6.83 23.14
N ALA A 282 13.75 -6.16 23.00
CA ALA A 282 13.67 -4.76 22.59
C ALA A 282 14.35 -3.84 23.61
N ALA A 283 14.07 -4.00 24.90
CA ALA A 283 14.70 -3.23 25.97
C ALA A 283 16.22 -3.42 26.01
N ALA A 284 16.71 -4.65 25.82
CA ALA A 284 18.14 -4.93 25.75
C ALA A 284 18.79 -4.32 24.51
N ALA A 285 18.15 -4.41 23.34
CA ALA A 285 18.65 -3.82 22.10
C ALA A 285 18.68 -2.28 22.18
N TRP A 286 17.62 -1.68 22.75
CA TRP A 286 17.57 -0.25 23.05
C TRP A 286 18.68 0.17 24.01
N ALA A 287 18.81 -0.51 25.15
CA ALA A 287 19.84 -0.18 26.15
C ALA A 287 21.26 -0.29 25.56
N ALA A 288 21.53 -1.32 24.76
CA ALA A 288 22.82 -1.49 24.10
C ALA A 288 23.10 -0.40 23.07
N ALA A 289 22.12 -0.07 22.21
CA ALA A 289 22.27 0.98 21.20
C ALA A 289 22.40 2.37 21.81
N THR A 290 21.66 2.66 22.89
CA THR A 290 21.75 3.91 23.64
C THR A 290 23.09 4.02 24.36
N ALA A 291 23.52 2.97 25.07
CA ALA A 291 24.81 2.98 25.77
C ALA A 291 25.99 3.14 24.79
N LEU A 292 25.95 2.45 23.65
CA LEU A 292 26.95 2.60 22.60
C LEU A 292 26.92 4.01 22.00
N GLY A 293 25.75 4.58 21.77
CA GLY A 293 25.60 5.94 21.25
C GLY A 293 26.17 6.98 22.21
N LEU A 294 25.81 6.92 23.49
CA LEU A 294 26.36 7.79 24.52
C LEU A 294 27.89 7.65 24.64
N LEU A 295 28.43 6.43 24.55
CA LEU A 295 29.87 6.18 24.57
C LEU A 295 30.56 6.81 23.34
N VAL A 296 30.01 6.60 22.15
CA VAL A 296 30.58 7.15 20.90
C VAL A 296 30.52 8.68 20.90
N THR A 297 29.40 9.27 21.30
CA THR A 297 29.21 10.72 21.34
C THR A 297 30.08 11.38 22.42
N ALA A 298 30.10 10.85 23.63
CA ALA A 298 30.79 11.49 24.76
C ALA A 298 32.30 11.25 24.79
N VAL A 299 32.77 10.05 24.39
CA VAL A 299 34.16 9.62 24.62
C VAL A 299 34.92 9.44 23.32
N ALA A 300 34.28 8.94 22.26
CA ALA A 300 35.01 8.53 21.06
C ALA A 300 35.41 9.69 20.13
N SER A 301 34.86 10.89 20.31
CA SER A 301 35.09 12.06 19.45
C SER A 301 36.57 12.45 19.32
N GLY A 302 37.34 12.37 20.41
CA GLY A 302 38.79 12.64 20.45
C GLY A 302 39.68 11.46 20.04
N THR A 303 39.11 10.27 19.84
CA THR A 303 39.86 9.04 19.56
C THR A 303 40.07 8.82 18.06
N TRP A 304 40.71 7.71 17.69
CA TRP A 304 40.82 7.29 16.28
C TRP A 304 39.44 7.04 15.66
N LEU A 305 38.45 6.60 16.44
CA LEU A 305 37.10 6.32 15.97
C LEU A 305 36.38 7.61 15.55
N GLY A 306 36.48 8.68 16.36
CA GLY A 306 35.94 9.99 16.01
C GLY A 306 36.67 10.68 14.85
N ARG A 307 37.95 10.35 14.61
CA ARG A 307 38.66 10.76 13.39
C ARG A 307 38.14 10.01 12.17
N TRP A 308 37.95 8.69 12.27
CA TRP A 308 37.39 7.88 11.18
C TRP A 308 35.97 8.33 10.80
N ASP A 309 35.14 8.62 11.80
CA ASP A 309 33.77 9.10 11.59
C ASP A 309 33.67 10.44 10.85
N ARG A 310 34.70 11.29 10.97
CA ARG A 310 34.79 12.57 10.25
C ARG A 310 35.47 12.42 8.89
N ALA A 311 36.53 11.61 8.82
CA ALA A 311 37.33 11.43 7.62
C ALA A 311 36.54 10.76 6.49
N VAL A 312 35.69 9.78 6.80
CA VAL A 312 34.94 9.05 5.76
C VAL A 312 33.94 9.96 5.03
N PRO A 313 32.98 10.65 5.69
CA PRO A 313 32.08 11.57 4.99
C PRO A 313 32.83 12.69 4.26
N ALA A 314 33.90 13.24 4.85
CA ALA A 314 34.72 14.27 4.20
C ALA A 314 35.33 13.79 2.88
N GLY A 315 35.95 12.60 2.87
CA GLY A 315 36.49 12.01 1.64
C GLY A 315 35.41 11.67 0.61
N LEU A 316 34.20 11.28 1.06
CA LEU A 316 33.07 11.03 0.14
C LEU A 316 32.56 12.30 -0.54
N VAL A 317 32.69 13.48 0.08
CA VAL A 317 32.34 14.75 -0.56
C VAL A 317 33.17 14.99 -1.82
N GLU A 318 34.45 14.65 -1.81
CA GLU A 318 35.35 14.80 -2.97
C GLU A 318 34.97 13.90 -4.14
N LEU A 319 34.26 12.80 -3.88
CA LEU A 319 33.80 11.88 -4.91
C LEU A 319 32.49 12.32 -5.59
N ARG A 320 31.90 13.44 -5.14
CA ARG A 320 30.57 13.86 -5.60
C ARG A 320 30.58 14.35 -7.04
N THR A 321 29.66 13.79 -7.82
CA THR A 321 29.33 14.24 -9.18
C THR A 321 27.81 14.15 -9.35
N PRO A 322 27.18 14.90 -10.27
CA PRO A 322 25.72 14.84 -10.45
C PRO A 322 25.20 13.40 -10.62
N LEU A 323 25.86 12.58 -11.44
CA LEU A 323 25.48 11.19 -11.66
C LEU A 323 25.61 10.34 -10.38
N ARG A 324 26.76 10.41 -9.69
CA ARG A 324 26.99 9.62 -8.46
C ARG A 324 26.03 10.03 -7.34
N THR A 325 25.70 11.31 -7.27
CA THR A 325 24.74 11.84 -6.30
C THR A 325 23.34 11.33 -6.57
N SER A 326 22.86 11.41 -7.82
CA SER A 326 21.55 10.84 -8.17
C SER A 326 21.48 9.33 -7.91
N VAL A 327 22.57 8.58 -8.16
CA VAL A 327 22.63 7.15 -7.83
C VAL A 327 22.59 6.92 -6.32
N ALA A 328 23.36 7.69 -5.54
CA ALA A 328 23.38 7.57 -4.09
C ALA A 328 22.02 7.91 -3.48
N GLU A 329 21.34 8.96 -3.95
CA GLU A 329 19.98 9.32 -3.54
C GLU A 329 18.99 8.21 -3.86
N ALA A 330 18.99 7.69 -5.10
CA ALA A 330 18.11 6.60 -5.51
C ALA A 330 18.33 5.31 -4.70
N VAL A 331 19.58 4.97 -4.37
CA VAL A 331 19.91 3.84 -3.49
C VAL A 331 19.41 4.11 -2.06
N GLY A 332 19.55 5.33 -1.59
CA GLY A 332 19.05 5.76 -0.28
C GLY A 332 17.53 5.67 -0.16
N ASP A 333 16.82 6.01 -1.22
CA ASP A 333 15.37 5.94 -1.31
C ASP A 333 14.83 4.52 -1.14
N LEU A 334 15.63 3.48 -1.42
CA LEU A 334 15.27 2.08 -1.12
C LEU A 334 15.06 1.83 0.37
N ALA A 335 15.65 2.64 1.24
CA ALA A 335 15.46 2.59 2.69
C ALA A 335 14.62 3.75 3.23
N GLY A 336 14.12 4.62 2.35
CA GLY A 336 13.20 5.69 2.73
C GLY A 336 11.86 5.13 3.19
N THR A 337 11.13 5.90 4.01
CA THR A 337 9.85 5.50 4.61
C THR A 337 8.87 4.92 3.59
N ARG A 338 8.76 5.53 2.40
CA ARG A 338 7.87 5.06 1.33
C ARG A 338 8.23 3.66 0.84
N ALA A 339 9.52 3.39 0.60
CA ALA A 339 9.99 2.09 0.15
C ALA A 339 9.82 1.02 1.23
N ILE A 340 10.19 1.32 2.47
CA ILE A 340 10.04 0.42 3.63
C ILE A 340 8.56 0.02 3.82
N VAL A 341 7.64 0.98 3.81
CA VAL A 341 6.19 0.71 3.91
C VAL A 341 5.72 -0.14 2.73
N ALA A 342 6.10 0.21 1.50
CA ALA A 342 5.69 -0.54 0.30
C ALA A 342 6.18 -1.99 0.34
N VAL A 343 7.45 -2.22 0.70
CA VAL A 343 8.05 -3.56 0.81
C VAL A 343 7.40 -4.36 1.95
N SER A 344 7.17 -3.75 3.10
CA SER A 344 6.50 -4.41 4.23
C SER A 344 5.07 -4.83 3.88
N VAL A 345 4.26 -3.94 3.31
CA VAL A 345 2.89 -4.27 2.91
C VAL A 345 2.89 -5.34 1.81
N THR A 346 3.74 -5.21 0.79
CA THR A 346 3.87 -6.19 -0.30
C THR A 346 4.22 -7.57 0.26
N THR A 347 5.23 -7.64 1.12
CA THR A 347 5.69 -8.90 1.74
C THR A 347 4.60 -9.51 2.59
N ALA A 348 3.94 -8.74 3.45
CA ALA A 348 2.86 -9.23 4.32
C ALA A 348 1.68 -9.77 3.50
N VAL A 349 1.23 -9.01 2.50
CA VAL A 349 0.11 -9.36 1.63
C VAL A 349 0.43 -10.61 0.80
N LEU A 350 1.60 -10.67 0.17
CA LEU A 350 2.02 -11.84 -0.61
C LEU A 350 2.22 -13.08 0.27
N ALA A 351 2.79 -12.93 1.45
CA ALA A 351 2.96 -14.05 2.38
C ALA A 351 1.60 -14.61 2.83
N VAL A 352 0.62 -13.77 3.12
CA VAL A 352 -0.77 -14.19 3.39
C VAL A 352 -1.41 -14.81 2.14
N ALA A 353 -1.18 -14.24 0.96
CA ALA A 353 -1.71 -14.75 -0.30
C ALA A 353 -1.19 -16.18 -0.58
N LEU A 354 0.11 -16.41 -0.38
CA LEU A 354 0.76 -17.69 -0.65
C LEU A 354 0.46 -18.74 0.44
N THR A 355 0.54 -18.37 1.72
CA THR A 355 0.43 -19.33 2.83
C THR A 355 -0.99 -19.53 3.36
N ARG A 356 -1.91 -18.58 3.06
CA ARG A 356 -3.26 -18.49 3.66
C ARG A 356 -3.27 -18.38 5.19
N ARG A 357 -2.14 -17.99 5.80
CA ARG A 357 -1.97 -17.84 7.24
C ARG A 357 -1.69 -16.38 7.58
N ARG A 358 -2.15 -15.93 8.76
CA ARG A 358 -1.92 -14.56 9.24
C ARG A 358 -0.53 -14.36 9.87
N ARG A 359 0.09 -15.43 10.35
CA ARG A 359 1.38 -15.41 11.05
C ARG A 359 2.50 -14.68 10.27
N PRO A 360 2.69 -14.90 8.95
CA PRO A 360 3.72 -14.16 8.19
C PRO A 360 3.46 -12.65 8.08
N ALA A 361 2.20 -12.21 7.98
CA ALA A 361 1.89 -10.78 7.99
C ALA A 361 2.17 -10.16 9.36
N LEU A 362 1.80 -10.85 10.45
CA LEU A 362 2.14 -10.41 11.80
C LEU A 362 3.66 -10.30 11.99
N PHE A 363 4.41 -11.27 11.47
CA PHE A 363 5.87 -11.25 11.49
C PHE A 363 6.43 -9.96 10.87
N VAL A 364 5.95 -9.54 9.70
CA VAL A 364 6.39 -8.30 9.04
C VAL A 364 5.92 -7.05 9.78
N VAL A 365 4.70 -7.06 10.34
CA VAL A 365 4.18 -5.94 11.15
C VAL A 365 5.02 -5.75 12.41
N VAL A 366 5.27 -6.82 13.15
CA VAL A 366 6.14 -6.82 14.34
C VAL A 366 7.54 -6.35 13.98
N ALA A 367 8.09 -6.82 12.86
CA ALA A 367 9.40 -6.40 12.38
C ALA A 367 9.45 -4.88 12.21
N THR A 368 8.53 -4.33 11.40
CA THR A 368 8.51 -2.92 11.02
C THR A 368 8.18 -2.02 12.21
N VAL A 369 7.13 -2.34 12.98
CA VAL A 369 6.72 -1.52 14.15
C VAL A 369 7.77 -1.58 15.25
N GLY A 370 8.33 -2.76 15.52
CA GLY A 370 9.38 -2.91 16.53
C GLY A 370 10.63 -2.13 16.19
N GLU A 371 11.03 -2.11 14.91
CA GLU A 371 12.17 -1.31 14.45
C GLU A 371 11.91 0.19 14.61
N VAL A 372 10.76 0.70 14.14
CA VAL A 372 10.42 2.13 14.25
C VAL A 372 10.38 2.58 15.71
N LEU A 373 9.79 1.78 16.60
CA LEU A 373 9.73 2.08 18.03
C LEU A 373 11.12 2.05 18.68
N LEU A 374 11.96 1.08 18.33
CA LEU A 374 13.33 1.00 18.83
C LEU A 374 14.15 2.21 18.37
N TYR A 375 14.11 2.53 17.07
CA TYR A 375 14.77 3.69 16.50
C TYR A 375 14.34 4.98 17.19
N ALA A 376 13.03 5.21 17.33
CA ALA A 376 12.50 6.39 18.00
C ALA A 376 12.94 6.47 19.47
N ALA A 377 12.92 5.36 20.19
CA ALA A 377 13.33 5.31 21.59
C ALA A 377 14.83 5.57 21.79
N VAL A 378 15.70 5.11 20.87
CA VAL A 378 17.15 5.42 20.96
C VAL A 378 17.40 6.88 20.63
N THR A 379 16.80 7.38 19.54
CA THR A 379 16.97 8.77 19.06
C THR A 379 16.44 9.80 20.06
N ALA A 380 15.45 9.44 20.89
CA ALA A 380 14.94 10.31 21.95
C ALA A 380 15.94 10.53 23.10
N VAL A 381 17.01 9.72 23.20
CA VAL A 381 18.00 9.79 24.27
C VAL A 381 19.38 10.19 23.75
N VAL A 382 19.78 9.67 22.59
CA VAL A 382 21.10 9.93 22.01
C VAL A 382 20.99 11.07 21.02
N ASP A 383 21.39 12.25 21.47
CA ASP A 383 21.50 13.43 20.63
C ASP A 383 22.89 13.46 19.98
N ARG A 384 22.97 13.23 18.66
CA ARG A 384 24.23 13.14 17.93
C ARG A 384 24.13 13.95 16.65
N ALA A 385 24.89 15.04 16.62
CA ALA A 385 25.06 15.86 15.43
C ALA A 385 25.53 15.05 14.21
N ARG A 386 25.00 15.41 13.05
CA ARG A 386 25.39 14.87 11.75
C ARG A 386 26.82 15.27 11.34
N PRO A 387 27.41 14.60 10.33
CA PRO A 387 28.70 14.99 9.77
C PRO A 387 28.76 16.48 9.38
N SER A 388 29.78 17.21 9.85
CA SER A 388 29.98 18.65 9.61
C SER A 388 30.59 18.95 8.22
N VAL A 389 29.99 18.40 7.17
CA VAL A 389 30.35 18.62 5.77
C VAL A 389 29.10 19.04 4.99
N ALA A 390 29.23 19.40 3.70
CA ALA A 390 28.07 19.78 2.89
C ALA A 390 27.01 18.67 2.92
N ASP A 391 25.90 18.93 3.60
CA ASP A 391 24.76 18.00 3.73
C ASP A 391 23.86 18.11 2.50
N LEU A 392 23.45 16.98 1.95
CA LEU A 392 22.51 16.90 0.83
C LEU A 392 21.10 16.49 1.30
N THR A 393 20.85 16.47 2.61
CA THR A 393 19.56 16.09 3.20
C THR A 393 18.74 17.30 3.59
N ASP A 394 17.99 17.85 2.64
CA ASP A 394 17.06 18.94 2.91
C ASP A 394 15.94 18.50 3.88
N GLY A 395 15.73 19.27 4.95
CA GLY A 395 14.57 19.15 5.84
C GLY A 395 14.64 18.12 6.96
N LEU A 396 15.79 17.46 7.19
CA LEU A 396 15.97 16.59 8.36
C LEU A 396 16.52 17.38 9.57
N PRO A 397 16.17 17.02 10.82
CA PRO A 397 16.78 17.62 12.00
C PRO A 397 18.29 17.42 12.01
N VAL A 398 19.03 18.50 12.25
CA VAL A 398 20.51 18.53 12.22
C VAL A 398 21.13 17.62 13.28
N GLU A 399 20.39 17.31 14.34
CA GLU A 399 20.89 16.66 15.56
C GLU A 399 20.53 15.15 15.67
N ALA A 400 19.79 14.60 14.71
CA ALA A 400 19.34 13.20 14.73
C ALA A 400 20.15 12.28 13.80
N SER A 401 21.41 11.97 14.16
CA SER A 401 22.27 11.04 13.38
C SER A 401 22.32 9.61 13.92
N TRP A 402 22.15 9.38 15.23
CA TRP A 402 22.33 8.07 15.86
C TRP A 402 21.03 7.35 16.23
N PRO A 403 20.91 6.04 15.95
CA PRO A 403 21.62 5.26 14.94
C PRO A 403 21.03 5.56 13.55
N SER A 404 21.61 5.02 12.47
CA SER A 404 21.01 5.20 11.15
C SER A 404 19.69 4.41 11.01
N GLY A 405 18.55 5.11 11.07
CA GLY A 405 17.22 4.53 10.90
C GLY A 405 16.99 3.90 9.52
N HIS A 406 17.55 4.48 8.45
CA HIS A 406 17.48 3.88 7.11
C HIS A 406 18.14 2.50 7.07
N VAL A 407 19.32 2.36 7.68
CA VAL A 407 20.05 1.10 7.71
C VAL A 407 19.36 0.08 8.61
N ALA A 408 18.84 0.51 9.77
CA ALA A 408 18.07 -0.34 10.68
C ALA A 408 16.79 -0.87 10.02
N ALA A 409 15.97 0.02 9.44
CA ALA A 409 14.74 -0.33 8.74
C ALA A 409 15.00 -1.26 7.54
N ALA A 410 16.01 -0.96 6.73
CA ALA A 410 16.40 -1.83 5.61
C ALA A 410 16.82 -3.21 6.09
N THR A 411 17.64 -3.29 7.14
CA THR A 411 18.08 -4.57 7.73
C THR A 411 16.90 -5.41 8.17
N VAL A 412 15.94 -4.79 8.86
CA VAL A 412 14.78 -5.49 9.42
C VAL A 412 13.79 -5.89 8.34
N VAL A 413 13.40 -4.99 7.43
CA VAL A 413 12.35 -5.25 6.44
C VAL A 413 12.82 -6.17 5.32
N TYR A 414 13.98 -5.89 4.72
CA TYR A 414 14.53 -6.77 3.68
C TYR A 414 14.97 -8.12 4.27
N GLY A 415 15.51 -8.11 5.49
CA GLY A 415 15.81 -9.33 6.23
C GLY A 415 14.56 -10.14 6.56
N ALA A 416 13.46 -9.52 6.98
CA ALA A 416 12.18 -10.19 7.25
C ALA A 416 11.65 -10.90 5.99
N ALA A 417 11.68 -10.21 4.84
CA ALA A 417 11.28 -10.77 3.56
C ALA A 417 12.15 -12.01 3.20
N ALA A 418 13.47 -11.91 3.34
CA ALA A 418 14.37 -13.03 3.11
C ALA A 418 14.13 -14.20 4.07
N VAL A 419 13.89 -13.94 5.36
CA VAL A 419 13.53 -14.97 6.34
C VAL A 419 12.27 -15.71 5.91
N LEU A 420 11.20 -15.01 5.51
CA LEU A 420 9.96 -15.65 5.06
C LEU A 420 10.14 -16.46 3.77
N LEU A 421 11.00 -15.99 2.86
CA LEU A 421 11.32 -16.69 1.62
C LEU A 421 12.18 -17.94 1.85
N VAL A 422 13.11 -17.94 2.81
CA VAL A 422 14.01 -19.07 3.08
C VAL A 422 13.42 -20.07 4.07
N SER A 423 12.53 -19.62 4.97
CA SER A 423 11.92 -20.47 6.00
C SER A 423 11.25 -21.70 5.41
N GLY A 424 11.57 -22.88 5.96
CA GLY A 424 11.04 -24.17 5.50
C GLY A 424 11.64 -24.68 4.18
N ARG A 425 12.67 -24.03 3.63
CA ARG A 425 13.38 -24.48 2.41
C ARG A 425 14.79 -25.00 2.73
N GLY A 426 15.35 -25.80 1.83
CA GLY A 426 16.71 -26.37 1.98
C GLY A 426 17.83 -25.32 2.00
N HIS A 427 19.00 -25.69 2.52
CA HIS A 427 20.12 -24.78 2.81
C HIS A 427 20.55 -23.89 1.62
N ARG A 428 20.45 -24.37 0.37
CA ARG A 428 20.77 -23.60 -0.85
C ARG A 428 20.00 -22.29 -0.97
N TRP A 429 18.79 -22.21 -0.42
CA TRP A 429 17.97 -20.99 -0.45
C TRP A 429 18.53 -19.88 0.44
N ARG A 430 19.47 -20.18 1.35
CA ARG A 430 20.15 -19.17 2.17
C ARG A 430 20.95 -18.16 1.33
N VAL A 431 21.27 -18.46 0.08
CA VAL A 431 21.88 -17.50 -0.86
C VAL A 431 21.03 -16.24 -1.03
N LEU A 432 19.71 -16.32 -0.83
CA LEU A 432 18.82 -15.18 -0.92
C LEU A 432 19.06 -14.11 0.16
N PHE A 433 19.80 -14.41 1.24
CA PHE A 433 20.26 -13.39 2.19
C PHE A 433 21.35 -12.46 1.62
N GLY A 434 21.99 -12.83 0.50
CA GLY A 434 22.96 -11.97 -0.18
C GLY A 434 22.34 -10.69 -0.75
N VAL A 435 21.11 -10.77 -1.26
CA VAL A 435 20.38 -9.60 -1.82
C VAL A 435 20.10 -8.53 -0.75
N PRO A 436 19.42 -8.82 0.39
CA PRO A 436 19.18 -7.82 1.42
C PRO A 436 20.49 -7.31 2.03
N ALA A 437 21.52 -8.15 2.19
CA ALA A 437 22.81 -7.71 2.67
C ALA A 437 23.45 -6.67 1.72
N ALA A 438 23.44 -6.93 0.41
CA ALA A 438 23.94 -5.97 -0.59
C ALA A 438 23.17 -4.65 -0.57
N VAL A 439 21.83 -4.70 -0.48
CA VAL A 439 20.98 -3.49 -0.39
C VAL A 439 21.30 -2.69 0.87
N VAL A 440 21.41 -3.32 2.03
CA VAL A 440 21.71 -2.65 3.31
C VAL A 440 23.08 -1.98 3.28
N LEU A 441 24.10 -2.65 2.72
CA LEU A 441 25.43 -2.06 2.57
C LEU A 441 25.43 -0.88 1.60
N ALA A 442 24.70 -0.98 0.48
CA ALA A 442 24.56 0.10 -0.49
C ALA A 442 23.82 1.31 0.12
N VAL A 443 22.77 1.07 0.92
CA VAL A 443 22.06 2.10 1.69
C VAL A 443 23.00 2.76 2.70
N GLY A 444 23.77 1.98 3.46
CA GLY A 444 24.76 2.52 4.41
C GLY A 444 25.78 3.43 3.72
N PHE A 445 26.31 3.00 2.56
CA PHE A 445 27.18 3.83 1.73
C PHE A 445 26.50 5.12 1.27
N SER A 446 25.27 5.02 0.73
CA SER A 446 24.47 6.18 0.32
C SER A 446 24.32 7.19 1.45
N ARG A 447 24.00 6.74 2.67
CA ARG A 447 23.81 7.60 3.84
C ARG A 447 25.08 8.34 4.26
N MET A 448 26.24 7.70 4.16
CA MET A 448 27.53 8.38 4.39
C MET A 448 27.87 9.35 3.24
N TYR A 449 27.57 8.97 2.00
CA TYR A 449 27.86 9.77 0.80
C TYR A 449 27.09 11.10 0.80
N VAL A 450 25.81 11.08 1.17
CA VAL A 450 24.97 12.30 1.30
C VAL A 450 25.23 13.07 2.60
N ALA A 451 26.18 12.61 3.42
CA ALA A 451 26.53 13.18 4.73
C ALA A 451 25.39 13.16 5.76
N ALA A 452 24.44 12.22 5.65
CA ALA A 452 23.36 12.07 6.63
C ALA A 452 23.81 11.36 7.91
N HIS A 453 24.84 10.51 7.82
CA HIS A 453 25.25 9.62 8.90
C HIS A 453 26.76 9.37 8.90
N HIS A 454 27.33 9.19 10.09
CA HIS A 454 28.69 8.70 10.29
C HIS A 454 28.78 7.17 10.06
N PRO A 455 29.97 6.63 9.74
CA PRO A 455 30.23 5.20 9.69
C PRO A 455 29.74 4.42 10.92
N THR A 456 29.95 4.94 12.13
CA THR A 456 29.46 4.29 13.36
C THR A 456 27.92 4.30 13.47
N ASP A 457 27.22 5.32 12.95
CA ASP A 457 25.75 5.36 12.91
C ASP A 457 25.19 4.24 12.01
N VAL A 458 25.85 4.01 10.88
CA VAL A 458 25.52 2.93 9.93
C VAL A 458 25.73 1.56 10.57
N LEU A 459 26.89 1.34 11.22
CA LEU A 459 27.17 0.10 11.93
C LEU A 459 26.18 -0.14 13.08
N ALA A 460 25.84 0.90 13.84
CA ALA A 460 24.86 0.81 14.91
C ALA A 460 23.46 0.47 14.39
N GLY A 461 23.04 1.09 13.27
CA GLY A 461 21.78 0.77 12.61
C GLY A 461 21.72 -0.69 12.15
N LEU A 462 22.82 -1.20 11.55
CA LEU A 462 22.94 -2.60 11.15
C LEU A 462 22.84 -3.55 12.36
N LEU A 463 23.57 -3.26 13.44
CA LEU A 463 23.56 -4.09 14.66
C LEU A 463 22.20 -4.09 15.34
N LEU A 464 21.56 -2.92 15.49
CA LEU A 464 20.23 -2.79 16.07
C LEU A 464 19.21 -3.58 15.24
N GLY A 465 19.22 -3.41 13.92
CA GLY A 465 18.32 -4.11 13.01
C GLY A 465 18.54 -5.63 13.02
N ALA A 466 19.80 -6.09 12.99
CA ALA A 466 20.13 -7.51 13.02
C ALA A 466 19.79 -8.16 14.36
N ALA A 467 20.04 -7.48 15.49
CA ALA A 467 19.68 -7.96 16.82
C ALA A 467 18.17 -8.11 16.96
N TRP A 468 17.39 -7.11 16.52
CA TRP A 468 15.93 -7.18 16.51
C TRP A 468 15.44 -8.32 15.62
N LEU A 469 15.92 -8.38 14.36
CA LEU A 469 15.59 -9.44 13.40
C LEU A 469 15.84 -10.84 13.96
N ALA A 470 17.00 -11.08 14.55
CA ALA A 470 17.35 -12.36 15.14
C ALA A 470 16.45 -12.70 16.34
N ALA A 471 16.18 -11.72 17.22
CA ALA A 471 15.36 -11.92 18.41
C ALA A 471 13.91 -12.30 18.04
N TYR A 472 13.23 -11.49 17.24
CA TYR A 472 11.82 -11.77 16.93
C TYR A 472 11.67 -12.98 15.99
N THR A 473 12.66 -13.25 15.11
CA THR A 473 12.65 -14.46 14.27
C THR A 473 12.65 -15.73 15.11
N ARG A 474 13.54 -15.82 16.09
CA ARG A 474 13.61 -16.98 17.01
C ARG A 474 12.33 -17.14 17.82
N LEU A 475 11.69 -16.04 18.19
CA LEU A 475 10.51 -16.04 19.05
C LEU A 475 9.20 -16.33 18.28
N LEU A 476 9.09 -15.90 17.02
CA LEU A 476 7.87 -16.05 16.21
C LEU A 476 7.90 -17.25 15.24
N LEU A 477 9.07 -17.67 14.75
CA LEU A 477 9.21 -18.76 13.78
C LEU A 477 9.80 -20.03 14.40
N ARG A 478 9.43 -20.37 15.65
CA ARG A 478 9.98 -21.54 16.34
C ARG A 478 9.85 -22.81 15.48
N PRO A 479 10.95 -23.52 15.20
CA PRO A 479 10.89 -24.84 14.60
C PRO A 479 10.37 -25.82 15.67
N GLY A 480 9.16 -26.39 15.51
CA GLY A 480 8.78 -27.53 16.36
C GLY A 480 7.32 -27.83 16.66
N GLU A 481 6.31 -27.06 16.23
CA GLU A 481 4.92 -27.53 16.39
C GLU A 481 4.56 -28.51 15.26
N HIS A 482 5.07 -29.75 15.35
CA HIS A 482 4.37 -30.87 14.76
C HIS A 482 3.01 -30.99 15.48
N PRO A 483 1.87 -31.09 14.75
CA PRO A 483 0.63 -31.46 15.40
C PRO A 483 0.85 -32.77 16.15
N PRO A 484 0.30 -32.94 17.37
CA PRO A 484 0.39 -34.23 18.06
C PRO A 484 -0.11 -35.29 17.09
N THR A 485 0.75 -36.27 16.79
CA THR A 485 0.30 -37.51 16.16
C THR A 485 -0.83 -38.03 17.02
N PRO A 486 -2.04 -38.25 16.49
CA PRO A 486 -3.07 -38.90 17.27
C PRO A 486 -2.52 -40.28 17.66
N ASP A 487 -2.43 -40.52 18.97
CA ASP A 487 -2.05 -41.81 19.51
C ASP A 487 -2.91 -42.88 18.81
N ARG A 488 -2.22 -43.87 18.25
CA ARG A 488 -2.82 -45.05 17.63
C ARG A 488 -3.15 -46.09 18.69
#